data_AF-A0A5C3LQT4-F1
#
_entry.id   AF-A0A5C3LQT4-F1
#
_cell.length_a   1.000
_cell.length_b   1.000
_cell.length_c   1.000
_cell.angle_alpha   90.00
_cell.angle_beta   90.00
_cell.angle_gamma   90.00
#
_symmetry.space_group_name_H-M   'P 1'
#
loop_
_entity.id
_entity.type
_entity.pdbx_description
1 polymer ?
#
loop_
_entity_poly.entity_id
_entity_poly.type
_entity_poly.pdbx_seq_one_letter_code
_entity_poly.pdbx_strand_id
1 'polypeptide(L)'
;EPIRIALEFKRGLEAATLEIGGLQEEELLCLRNPPKSVIEIPDKDVLLSLKMFLSTTTASDKVYDNLCHDLQDVIPDQIAPLSHYLVKKKVAELTGVVPIIQDMCPNSCVAYTGPFAEFEKCPICKEDQYNVKGS
;
A
#
# COMPACT_ATOMS: atom_id res chain seq x y z
N GLU A 1 -20.36 -8.48 25.11
CA GLU A 1 -19.25 -8.59 24.13
C GLU A 1 -19.10 -7.41 23.18
N PRO A 2 -20.07 -7.05 22.32
CA PRO A 2 -19.85 -6.03 21.28
C PRO A 2 -19.53 -4.63 21.82
N ILE A 3 -20.18 -4.24 22.93
CA ILE A 3 -19.98 -2.94 23.58
C ILE A 3 -18.54 -2.81 24.13
N ARG A 4 -17.97 -3.90 24.68
CA ARG A 4 -16.62 -3.91 25.22
C ARG A 4 -15.58 -3.63 24.13
N ILE A 5 -15.69 -4.36 23.02
CA ILE A 5 -14.83 -4.21 21.85
C ILE A 5 -14.93 -2.78 21.30
N ALA A 6 -16.14 -2.24 21.15
CA ALA A 6 -16.33 -0.87 20.67
C ALA A 6 -15.67 0.18 21.59
N LEU A 7 -15.72 -0.02 22.92
CA LEU A 7 -15.05 0.85 23.88
C LEU A 7 -13.52 0.74 23.80
N GLU A 8 -12.98 -0.45 23.55
CA GLU A 8 -11.54 -0.65 23.35
C GLU A 8 -11.04 0.05 22.08
N PHE A 9 -11.77 -0.04 20.96
CA PHE A 9 -11.47 0.74 19.75
C PHE A 9 -11.56 2.25 20.00
N LYS A 10 -12.58 2.73 20.73
CA LYS A 10 -12.70 4.14 21.10
C LYS A 10 -11.47 4.63 21.86
N ARG A 11 -11.01 3.86 22.86
CA ARG A 11 -9.78 4.19 23.60
C ARG A 11 -8.54 4.21 22.70
N GLY A 12 -8.45 3.26 21.77
CA GLY A 12 -7.37 3.24 20.78
C GLY A 12 -7.34 4.49 19.90
N LEU A 13 -8.51 4.93 19.43
CA LEU A 13 -8.63 6.18 18.65
C LEU A 13 -8.29 7.43 19.48
N GLU A 14 -8.71 7.48 20.74
CA GLU A 14 -8.39 8.59 21.65
C GLU A 14 -6.89 8.68 21.95
N ALA A 15 -6.18 7.55 21.94
CA ALA A 15 -4.73 7.48 22.17
C ALA A 15 -3.90 7.48 20.87
N ALA A 16 -4.53 7.61 19.70
CA ALA A 16 -3.86 7.48 18.41
C ALA A 16 -2.80 8.58 18.22
N THR A 17 -1.59 8.17 17.85
CA THR A 17 -0.48 9.05 17.47
C THR A 17 0.15 8.54 16.19
N LEU A 18 0.96 9.36 15.53
CA LEU A 18 1.64 8.94 14.30
C LEU A 18 2.65 7.81 14.59
N GLU A 19 3.31 7.87 15.74
CA GLU A 19 4.31 6.92 16.21
C GLU A 19 3.76 5.50 16.39
N ILE A 20 2.48 5.36 16.73
CA ILE A 20 1.81 4.06 16.89
C ILE A 20 0.96 3.70 15.67
N GLY A 21 1.04 4.48 14.59
CA GLY A 21 0.20 4.35 13.39
C GLY A 21 0.70 3.33 12.37
N GLY A 22 1.78 2.60 12.65
CA GLY A 22 2.34 1.60 11.72
C GLY A 22 3.27 2.18 10.65
N LEU A 23 3.78 3.40 10.85
CA LEU A 23 4.78 4.04 9.98
C LEU A 23 6.19 3.84 10.53
N GLN A 24 7.16 3.58 9.66
CA GLN A 24 8.59 3.54 9.98
C GLN A 24 9.12 4.95 10.28
N GLU A 25 10.30 5.04 10.93
CA GLU A 25 10.90 6.33 11.30
C GLU A 25 11.14 7.23 10.08
N GLU A 26 11.60 6.67 8.96
CA GLU A 26 11.84 7.40 7.73
C GLU A 26 10.53 7.91 7.10
N GLU A 27 9.46 7.12 7.18
CA GLU A 27 8.14 7.46 6.67
C GLU A 27 7.52 8.60 7.49
N LEU A 28 7.66 8.54 8.83
CA LEU A 28 7.27 9.62 9.73
C LEU A 28 8.06 10.90 9.49
N LEU A 29 9.36 10.78 9.22
CA LEU A 29 10.22 11.92 8.90
C LEU A 29 9.75 12.60 7.61
N CYS A 30 9.47 11.81 6.57
CA CYS A 30 8.94 12.29 5.29
C CYS A 30 7.56 12.95 5.46
N LEU A 31 6.65 12.32 6.21
CA LEU A 31 5.30 12.85 6.47
C LEU A 31 5.34 14.21 7.19
N ARG A 32 6.31 14.39 8.10
CA ARG A 32 6.51 15.66 8.83
C ARG A 32 7.24 16.71 8.01
N ASN A 33 8.03 16.30 7.01
CA ASN A 33 8.86 17.17 6.19
C ASN A 33 8.62 16.93 4.69
N PRO A 34 7.41 17.19 4.19
CA PRO A 34 7.08 16.91 2.80
C PRO A 34 7.94 17.76 1.84
N PRO A 35 8.24 17.25 0.62
CA PRO A 35 8.91 18.03 -0.41
C PRO A 35 8.16 19.33 -0.71
N LYS A 36 8.89 20.47 -0.70
CA LYS A 36 8.32 21.82 -0.91
C LYS A 36 8.62 22.41 -2.29
N SER A 37 9.40 21.71 -3.09
CA SER A 37 9.76 22.11 -4.45
C SER A 37 9.03 21.26 -5.48
N VAL A 38 8.93 21.78 -6.71
CA VAL A 38 8.46 20.99 -7.84
C VAL A 38 9.40 19.80 -8.05
N ILE A 39 8.82 18.62 -8.26
CA ILE A 39 9.55 17.39 -8.53
C ILE A 39 9.87 17.33 -10.02
N GLU A 40 11.15 17.27 -10.35
CA GLU A 40 11.62 17.05 -11.71
C GLU A 40 11.90 15.56 -11.94
N ILE A 41 11.39 15.02 -13.05
CA ILE A 41 11.60 13.62 -13.45
C ILE A 41 12.21 13.64 -14.86
N PRO A 42 13.54 13.74 -14.97
CA PRO A 42 14.21 13.84 -16.27
C PRO A 42 14.28 12.50 -17.01
N ASP A 43 14.24 11.39 -16.27
CA ASP A 43 14.26 10.05 -16.81
C ASP A 43 12.91 9.73 -17.49
N LYS A 44 12.97 9.46 -18.79
CA LYS A 44 11.78 9.20 -19.62
C LYS A 44 11.09 7.89 -19.26
N ASP A 45 11.84 6.89 -18.84
CA ASP A 45 11.31 5.57 -18.49
C ASP A 45 10.54 5.67 -17.18
N VAL A 46 11.11 6.39 -16.21
CA VAL A 46 10.44 6.71 -14.94
C VAL A 46 9.20 7.56 -15.18
N LEU A 47 9.30 8.59 -16.03
CA LEU A 47 8.16 9.46 -16.33
C LEU A 47 7.02 8.70 -17.02
N LEU A 48 7.33 7.85 -18.00
CA LEU A 48 6.33 7.03 -18.67
C LEU A 48 5.68 6.05 -17.69
N SER A 49 6.48 5.39 -16.86
CA SER A 49 6.00 4.46 -15.83
C SER A 49 5.01 5.13 -14.88
N LEU A 50 5.33 6.33 -14.39
CA LEU A 50 4.43 7.11 -13.53
C LEU A 50 3.13 7.49 -14.24
N LYS A 51 3.20 7.92 -15.51
CA LYS A 51 2.00 8.23 -16.29
C LYS A 51 1.12 7.02 -16.52
N MET A 52 1.72 5.87 -16.86
CA MET A 52 1.01 4.61 -17.03
C MET A 52 0.34 4.19 -15.72
N PHE A 53 1.08 4.19 -14.62
CA PHE A 53 0.57 3.84 -13.29
C PHE A 53 -0.62 4.71 -12.89
N LEU A 54 -0.53 6.03 -13.07
CA LEU A 54 -1.63 6.96 -12.79
C LEU A 54 -2.85 6.72 -13.70
N SER A 55 -2.60 6.36 -14.96
CA SER A 55 -3.66 6.07 -15.94
C SER A 55 -4.35 4.73 -15.70
N THR A 56 -3.73 3.82 -14.95
CA THR A 56 -4.24 2.48 -14.63
C THR A 56 -4.68 2.33 -13.17
N THR A 57 -4.85 3.41 -12.42
CA THR A 57 -5.19 3.38 -10.99
C THR A 57 -6.49 2.64 -10.64
N THR A 58 -7.44 2.57 -11.59
CA THR A 58 -8.72 1.85 -11.42
C THR A 58 -8.70 0.44 -12.03
N ALA A 59 -7.61 0.07 -12.69
CA ALA A 59 -7.42 -1.24 -13.30
C ALA A 59 -6.69 -2.19 -12.35
N SER A 60 -6.66 -3.48 -12.68
CA SER A 60 -5.82 -4.43 -11.94
C SER A 60 -4.34 -4.19 -12.25
N ASP A 61 -3.47 -4.56 -11.30
CA ASP A 61 -2.01 -4.56 -11.47
C ASP A 61 -1.58 -5.25 -12.78
N LYS A 62 -2.33 -6.28 -13.21
CA LYS A 62 -2.09 -7.02 -14.45
C LYS A 62 -2.17 -6.16 -15.71
N VAL A 63 -3.00 -5.11 -15.72
CA VAL A 63 -3.09 -4.20 -16.87
C VAL A 63 -1.79 -3.41 -17.03
N TYR A 64 -1.20 -2.93 -15.93
CA TYR A 64 0.08 -2.25 -15.97
C TYR A 64 1.20 -3.19 -16.45
N ASP A 65 1.23 -4.43 -15.96
CA ASP A 65 2.22 -5.43 -16.36
C ASP A 65 2.11 -5.76 -17.86
N ASN A 66 0.88 -5.89 -18.38
CA ASN A 66 0.67 -6.14 -19.80
C ASN A 66 1.17 -4.97 -20.66
N LEU A 67 0.91 -3.72 -20.25
CA LEU A 67 1.44 -2.56 -20.97
C LEU A 67 2.97 -2.54 -21.00
N CYS A 68 3.63 -2.94 -19.89
CA CYS A 68 5.08 -3.05 -19.87
C CYS A 68 5.58 -4.12 -20.85
N HIS A 69 4.93 -5.28 -20.91
CA HIS A 69 5.27 -6.33 -21.87
C HIS A 69 5.05 -5.87 -23.32
N ASP A 70 3.91 -5.25 -23.63
CA ASP A 70 3.60 -4.76 -24.98
C ASP A 70 4.64 -3.74 -25.46
N LEU A 71 5.11 -2.84 -24.57
CA LEU A 71 6.17 -1.89 -24.88
C LEU A 71 7.51 -2.59 -25.13
N GLN A 72 7.85 -3.58 -24.30
CA GLN A 72 9.07 -4.36 -24.48
C GLN A 72 9.06 -5.15 -25.79
N ASP A 73 7.90 -5.64 -26.23
CA ASP A 73 7.75 -6.39 -27.48
C ASP A 73 7.87 -5.50 -28.72
N VAL A 74 7.35 -4.27 -28.67
CA VAL A 74 7.29 -3.36 -29.83
C VAL A 74 8.54 -2.48 -29.94
N ILE A 75 9.11 -2.03 -28.82
CA ILE A 75 10.24 -1.07 -28.78
C ILE A 75 11.27 -1.39 -27.66
N PRO A 76 11.89 -2.58 -27.66
CA PRO A 76 12.72 -3.08 -26.56
C PRO A 76 13.93 -2.21 -26.19
N ASP A 77 14.50 -1.50 -27.17
CA ASP A 77 15.74 -0.70 -26.99
C ASP A 77 15.47 0.80 -26.77
N GLN A 78 14.20 1.22 -26.76
CA GLN A 78 13.84 2.65 -26.65
C GLN A 78 13.33 3.05 -25.27
N ILE A 79 12.72 2.10 -24.55
CA ILE A 79 12.11 2.35 -23.24
C ILE A 79 12.20 1.09 -22.38
N ALA A 80 12.57 1.25 -21.12
CA ALA A 80 12.53 0.19 -20.12
C ALA A 80 11.65 0.62 -18.93
N PRO A 81 10.32 0.49 -19.02
CA PRO A 81 9.41 0.89 -17.95
C PRO A 81 9.72 0.17 -16.64
N LEU A 82 9.53 0.87 -15.53
CA LEU A 82 9.60 0.28 -14.20
C LEU A 82 8.49 -0.76 -14.03
N SER A 83 8.82 -1.86 -13.35
CA SER A 83 7.79 -2.82 -12.91
C SER A 83 6.77 -2.16 -11.98
N HIS A 84 5.60 -2.79 -11.82
CA HIS A 84 4.53 -2.23 -10.98
C HIS A 84 4.99 -1.96 -9.53
N TYR A 85 5.82 -2.86 -8.98
CA TYR A 85 6.44 -2.69 -7.68
C TYR A 85 7.38 -1.47 -7.64
N LEU A 86 8.25 -1.32 -8.64
CA LEU A 86 9.23 -0.24 -8.68
C LEU A 86 8.58 1.14 -8.88
N VAL A 87 7.51 1.23 -9.68
CA VAL A 87 6.78 2.49 -9.83
C VAL A 87 6.03 2.86 -8.55
N LYS A 88 5.40 1.90 -7.84
CA LYS A 88 4.80 2.14 -6.51
C LYS A 88 5.85 2.65 -5.51
N LYS A 89 7.03 2.02 -5.47
CA LYS A 89 8.16 2.48 -4.64
C LYS A 89 8.60 3.89 -5.03
N LYS A 90 8.69 4.18 -6.33
CA LYS A 90 9.04 5.52 -6.82
C LYS A 90 8.00 6.56 -6.41
N VAL A 91 6.71 6.25 -6.47
CA VAL A 91 5.65 7.15 -5.99
C VAL A 91 5.82 7.44 -4.50
N ALA A 92 6.08 6.43 -3.69
CA ALA A 92 6.35 6.60 -2.26
C ALA A 92 7.57 7.49 -2.01
N GLU A 93 8.68 7.26 -2.71
CA GLU A 93 9.90 8.08 -2.63
C GLU A 93 9.65 9.55 -3.01
N LEU A 94 8.88 9.78 -4.09
CA LEU A 94 8.64 11.12 -4.61
C LEU A 94 7.63 11.92 -3.76
N THR A 95 6.62 11.24 -3.21
CA THR A 95 5.50 11.92 -2.54
C THR A 95 5.60 11.85 -1.02
N GLY A 96 6.40 10.94 -0.47
CA GLY A 96 6.37 10.58 0.95
C GLY A 96 5.10 9.83 1.36
N VAL A 97 4.21 9.47 0.41
CA VAL A 97 2.96 8.76 0.68
C VAL A 97 3.21 7.27 0.55
N VAL A 98 3.17 6.58 1.69
CA VAL A 98 3.34 5.14 1.82
C VAL A 98 2.03 4.48 2.25
N PRO A 99 1.71 3.27 1.75
CA PRO A 99 0.56 2.53 2.23
C PRO A 99 0.84 1.89 3.60
N ILE A 100 -0.11 2.01 4.52
CA ILE A 100 -0.13 1.17 5.73
C ILE A 100 -0.93 -0.08 5.38
N ILE A 101 -0.25 -1.22 5.33
CA ILE A 101 -0.84 -2.51 4.96
C ILE A 101 -1.16 -3.28 6.24
N GLN A 102 -2.42 -3.66 6.39
CA GLN A 102 -2.89 -4.49 7.49
C GLN A 102 -3.63 -5.70 6.96
N ASP A 103 -3.37 -6.86 7.55
CA ASP A 103 -4.08 -8.08 7.24
C ASP A 103 -5.57 -7.95 7.57
N MET A 104 -6.41 -8.54 6.72
CA MET A 104 -7.85 -8.58 6.87
C MET A 104 -8.38 -10.00 6.66
N CYS A 105 -9.45 -10.34 7.36
CA CYS A 105 -10.14 -11.60 7.14
C CYS A 105 -10.77 -11.64 5.73
N PRO A 106 -10.53 -12.69 4.92
CA PRO A 106 -11.03 -12.76 3.54
C PRO A 106 -12.56 -12.90 3.45
N ASN A 107 -13.21 -13.42 4.51
CA ASN A 107 -14.65 -13.70 4.52
C ASN A 107 -15.48 -12.55 5.12
N SER A 108 -14.92 -11.78 6.04
CA SER A 108 -15.65 -10.73 6.78
C SER A 108 -15.10 -9.33 6.60
N CYS A 109 -13.93 -9.20 5.96
CA CYS A 109 -13.18 -7.94 5.82
C CYS A 109 -12.82 -7.26 7.14
N VAL A 110 -12.89 -7.95 8.29
CA VAL A 110 -12.39 -7.42 9.56
C VAL A 110 -10.88 -7.31 9.49
N ALA A 111 -10.35 -6.11 9.74
CA ALA A 111 -8.93 -5.86 9.87
C ALA A 111 -8.40 -6.31 11.24
N TYR A 112 -7.24 -6.98 11.22
CA TYR A 112 -6.51 -7.37 12.42
C TYR A 112 -5.70 -6.19 12.95
N THR A 113 -6.38 -5.20 13.53
CA THR A 113 -5.77 -3.96 14.03
C THR A 113 -6.35 -3.57 15.40
N GLY A 114 -5.67 -2.68 16.11
CA GLY A 114 -6.09 -2.19 17.42
C GLY A 114 -6.33 -3.37 18.38
N PRO A 115 -7.52 -3.47 19.01
CA PRO A 115 -7.88 -4.60 19.88
C PRO A 115 -7.81 -5.99 19.23
N PHE A 116 -7.79 -6.08 17.89
CA PHE A 116 -7.72 -7.34 17.15
C PHE A 116 -6.32 -7.64 16.58
N ALA A 117 -5.30 -6.82 16.87
CA ALA A 117 -3.96 -6.97 16.28
C ALA A 117 -3.35 -8.37 16.53
N GLU A 118 -3.60 -8.94 17.71
CA GLU A 118 -3.05 -10.24 18.13
C GLU A 118 -4.02 -11.42 17.87
N PHE A 119 -5.09 -11.23 17.10
CA PHE A 119 -6.09 -12.27 16.89
C PHE A 119 -5.69 -13.21 15.75
N GLU A 120 -5.34 -14.45 16.08
CA GLU A 120 -5.04 -15.49 15.07
C GLU A 120 -6.28 -16.01 14.33
N LYS A 121 -7.50 -15.66 14.79
CA LYS A 121 -8.76 -16.06 14.17
C LYS A 121 -9.72 -14.89 14.07
N CYS A 122 -10.47 -14.84 12.97
CA CYS A 122 -11.47 -13.83 12.76
C CYS A 122 -12.52 -13.86 13.89
N PRO A 123 -12.79 -12.73 14.58
CA PRO A 123 -13.78 -12.70 15.65
C PRO A 123 -15.21 -12.95 15.15
N ILE A 124 -15.48 -12.71 13.86
CA ILE A 124 -16.79 -12.86 13.22
C ILE A 124 -16.95 -14.28 12.64
N CYS A 125 -16.16 -14.66 11.65
CA CYS A 125 -16.35 -15.93 10.92
C CYS A 125 -15.49 -17.10 11.43
N LYS A 126 -14.62 -16.87 12.42
CA LYS A 126 -13.74 -17.87 13.06
C LYS A 126 -12.67 -18.53 12.17
N GLU A 127 -12.56 -18.09 10.90
CA GLU A 127 -11.48 -18.47 10.00
C GLU A 127 -10.12 -18.05 10.57
N ASP A 128 -9.09 -18.85 10.35
CA ASP A 128 -7.72 -18.50 10.75
C ASP A 128 -7.23 -17.27 9.96
N GLN A 129 -6.50 -16.37 10.62
CA GLN A 129 -5.88 -15.19 10.01
C GLN A 129 -4.88 -15.61 8.92
N TYR A 130 -4.09 -16.65 9.20
CA TYR A 130 -3.15 -17.22 8.25
C TYR A 130 -3.72 -18.52 7.71
N ASN A 131 -4.20 -18.50 6.47
CA ASN A 131 -4.51 -19.73 5.78
C ASN A 131 -3.19 -20.34 5.31
N VAL A 132 -2.79 -21.48 5.90
CA VAL A 132 -1.53 -22.20 5.57
C VAL A 132 -1.50 -22.68 4.11
N LYS A 133 -2.61 -22.53 3.37
CA LYS A 133 -2.67 -22.71 1.92
C LYS A 133 -2.16 -21.45 1.22
N GLY A 134 -0.84 -21.29 1.20
CA GLY A 134 -0.19 -20.55 0.12
C GLY A 134 -0.57 -21.23 -1.20
N SER A 135 -1.41 -20.58 -1.98
CA SER A 135 -1.72 -20.95 -3.36
C SER A 135 -0.64 -20.46 -4.31
#